data_AF-A0A287D2I0-F1
#
_entry.id   AF-A0A287D2I0-F1
#
_cell.length_a   1.000
_cell.length_b   1.000
_cell.length_c   1.000
_cell.angle_alpha   90.00
_cell.angle_beta   90.00
_cell.angle_gamma   90.00
#
_symmetry.space_group_name_H-M   'P 1'
#
loop_
_entity.id
_entity.type
_entity.pdbx_description
1 polymer ?
#
loop_
_entity_poly.entity_id
_entity_poly.type
_entity_poly.pdbx_seq_one_letter_code
_entity_poly.pdbx_strand_id
1 'polypeptide(L)'
;MPAAGSELQSAQELGAEQPPQHGELQYLGQIKHILRCGFRKEDRTGTGTLSVFGMQARYSLRGDLVADLGLLPEDVRLLHWLWDLPLMALPPCHALCQFYVVNGELSCQLYQRSGDMGLGVPFNIASYSLLTYMIAHITGLQPGDFVHTLGDAHIYLNHIEP
;
A
#
# COMPACT_ATOMS: atom_id res chain seq x y z
N MET A 1 37.69 -20.90 -33.52
CA MET A 1 38.34 -19.72 -34.10
C MET A 1 37.28 -18.93 -34.85
N PRO A 2 37.06 -17.62 -34.64
CA PRO A 2 37.34 -16.69 -33.50
C PRO A 2 36.08 -16.52 -32.61
N ALA A 3 36.10 -16.17 -31.31
CA ALA A 3 36.56 -14.98 -30.55
C ALA A 3 35.45 -13.91 -30.35
N ALA A 4 35.41 -13.40 -29.11
CA ALA A 4 34.33 -12.69 -28.43
C ALA A 4 34.20 -11.18 -28.73
N GLY A 5 33.10 -10.59 -28.22
CA GLY A 5 32.79 -9.15 -28.17
C GLY A 5 32.08 -8.70 -29.44
N SER A 6 31.02 -7.91 -29.46
CA SER A 6 30.40 -6.93 -28.55
C SER A 6 28.98 -6.74 -29.11
N GLU A 7 27.90 -6.52 -28.38
CA GLU A 7 27.66 -5.43 -27.44
C GLU A 7 26.54 -5.90 -26.51
N LEU A 8 26.80 -5.88 -25.21
CA LEU A 8 25.75 -5.80 -24.21
C LEU A 8 24.94 -4.55 -24.54
N GLN A 9 23.69 -4.69 -25.00
CA GLN A 9 22.75 -3.58 -24.93
C GLN A 9 22.50 -3.31 -23.45
N SER A 10 23.09 -2.19 -23.04
CA SER A 10 23.28 -1.69 -21.70
C SER A 10 21.97 -1.57 -20.93
N ALA A 11 22.06 -1.90 -19.64
CA ALA A 11 21.05 -1.68 -18.61
C ALA A 11 20.78 -0.18 -18.36
N GLN A 12 20.26 0.55 -19.36
CA GLN A 12 20.09 2.01 -19.32
C GLN A 12 18.67 2.52 -19.63
N GLU A 13 17.63 1.69 -19.60
CA GLU A 13 16.23 2.15 -19.72
C GLU A 13 15.35 1.76 -18.50
N LEU A 14 15.94 1.74 -17.30
CA LEU A 14 15.19 1.64 -16.03
C LEU A 14 15.33 2.95 -15.24
N GLY A 15 14.91 4.05 -15.89
CA GLY A 15 14.90 5.39 -15.31
C GLY A 15 13.74 6.25 -15.80
N ALA A 16 12.67 5.62 -16.32
CA ALA A 16 11.44 6.34 -16.57
C ALA A 16 10.73 6.51 -15.22
N GLU A 17 10.86 7.69 -14.60
CA GLU A 17 9.85 8.20 -13.68
C GLU A 17 8.51 8.11 -14.42
N GLN A 18 7.72 7.09 -14.09
CA GLN A 18 6.36 6.99 -14.55
C GLN A 18 5.64 8.26 -14.06
N PRO A 19 4.86 8.95 -14.92
CA PRO A 19 4.09 10.11 -14.49
C PRO A 19 3.28 9.73 -13.24
N PRO A 20 3.09 10.63 -12.25
CA PRO A 20 2.47 10.28 -10.99
C PRO A 20 1.14 9.61 -11.27
N GLN A 21 1.12 8.29 -11.14
CA GLN A 21 -0.02 7.50 -11.55
C GLN A 21 -1.12 7.84 -10.56
N HIS A 22 -2.21 8.44 -11.06
CA HIS A 22 -3.38 8.80 -10.25
C HIS A 22 -3.66 7.66 -9.28
N GLY A 23 -3.70 7.94 -7.96
CA GLY A 23 -3.65 6.90 -6.93
C GLY A 23 -4.70 5.80 -7.12
N GLU A 24 -5.90 6.19 -7.59
CA GLU A 24 -6.97 5.26 -7.94
C GLU A 24 -6.58 4.23 -9.03
N LEU A 25 -5.80 4.61 -10.03
CA LEU A 25 -5.35 3.71 -11.10
C LEU A 25 -4.46 2.59 -10.57
N GLN A 26 -3.73 2.82 -9.47
CA GLN A 26 -2.96 1.75 -8.83
C GLN A 26 -3.89 0.71 -8.22
N TYR A 27 -4.92 1.13 -7.50
CA TYR A 27 -5.95 0.23 -6.97
C TYR A 27 -6.68 -0.54 -8.08
N LEU A 28 -7.13 0.15 -9.13
CA LEU A 28 -7.77 -0.49 -10.28
C LEU A 28 -6.83 -1.44 -11.03
N GLY A 29 -5.54 -1.10 -11.11
CA GLY A 29 -4.50 -1.95 -11.65
C GLY A 29 -4.33 -3.25 -10.86
N GLN A 30 -4.37 -3.17 -9.53
CA GLN A 30 -4.32 -4.34 -8.65
C GLN A 30 -5.55 -5.22 -8.83
N ILE A 31 -6.76 -4.65 -8.91
CA ILE A 31 -7.99 -5.40 -9.21
C ILE A 31 -7.86 -6.15 -10.53
N LYS A 32 -7.48 -5.45 -11.61
CA LYS A 32 -7.30 -6.06 -12.93
C LYS A 32 -6.27 -7.18 -12.90
N HIS A 33 -5.20 -7.01 -12.13
CA HIS A 33 -4.18 -8.04 -11.96
C HIS A 33 -4.74 -9.29 -11.27
N ILE A 34 -5.50 -9.13 -10.20
CA ILE A 34 -6.13 -10.26 -9.48
C ILE A 34 -7.15 -10.98 -10.38
N LEU A 35 -7.97 -10.24 -11.13
CA LEU A 35 -8.94 -10.85 -12.05
C LEU A 35 -8.26 -11.63 -13.18
N ARG A 36 -7.09 -11.19 -13.65
CA ARG A 36 -6.36 -11.83 -14.75
C ARG A 36 -5.45 -12.97 -14.31
N CYS A 37 -4.81 -12.83 -13.15
CA CYS A 37 -3.69 -13.67 -12.72
C CYS A 37 -3.91 -14.33 -11.35
N GLY A 38 -5.01 -14.01 -10.66
CA GLY A 38 -5.30 -14.52 -9.33
C GLY A 38 -5.64 -16.01 -9.33
N PHE A 39 -5.20 -16.68 -8.27
CA PHE A 39 -5.51 -18.09 -8.05
C PHE A 39 -6.82 -18.21 -7.29
N ARG A 40 -7.64 -19.19 -7.68
CA ARG A 40 -8.84 -19.51 -6.93
C ARG A 40 -8.47 -20.17 -5.61
N LYS A 41 -9.03 -19.66 -4.51
CA LYS A 41 -8.78 -20.15 -3.16
C LYS A 41 -10.11 -20.29 -2.42
N GLU A 42 -10.22 -21.35 -1.62
CA GLU A 42 -11.31 -21.47 -0.66
C GLU A 42 -11.04 -20.58 0.55
N ASP A 43 -12.10 -20.01 1.11
CA ASP A 43 -12.00 -19.10 2.24
C ASP A 43 -12.91 -19.57 3.39
N ARG A 44 -12.70 -18.99 4.58
CA ARG A 44 -13.43 -19.36 5.79
C ARG A 44 -14.94 -19.09 5.73
N THR A 45 -15.40 -18.23 4.82
CA THR A 45 -16.81 -17.91 4.63
C THR A 45 -17.50 -18.86 3.65
N GLY A 46 -16.74 -19.66 2.89
CA GLY A 46 -17.25 -20.60 1.89
C GLY A 46 -17.64 -19.95 0.56
N THR A 47 -17.35 -18.66 0.37
CA THR A 47 -17.67 -17.92 -0.87
C THR A 47 -16.67 -18.24 -1.98
N GLY A 48 -15.41 -18.47 -1.61
CA GLY A 48 -14.27 -18.55 -2.52
C GLY A 48 -13.77 -17.17 -2.95
N THR A 49 -12.49 -17.11 -3.30
CA THR A 49 -11.82 -15.89 -3.73
C THR A 49 -10.91 -16.11 -4.93
N LEU A 50 -10.64 -15.05 -5.68
CA LEU A 50 -9.44 -14.92 -6.53
C LEU A 50 -8.40 -14.13 -5.73
N SER A 51 -7.19 -14.69 -5.57
CA SER A 51 -6.16 -14.13 -4.68
C SER A 51 -4.80 -14.02 -5.37
N VAL A 52 -4.07 -12.95 -5.02
CA VAL A 52 -2.65 -12.76 -5.33
C VAL A 52 -1.92 -12.44 -4.02
N PHE A 53 -0.78 -13.08 -3.82
CA PHE A 53 0.07 -12.81 -2.66
C PHE A 53 1.10 -11.73 -2.96
N GLY A 54 1.20 -10.72 -2.09
CA GLY A 54 2.20 -9.67 -2.17
C GLY A 54 1.85 -8.63 -3.23
N MET A 55 1.20 -7.55 -2.80
CA MET A 55 0.97 -6.38 -3.66
C MET A 55 1.36 -5.11 -2.91
N GLN A 56 1.77 -4.08 -3.66
CA GLN A 56 2.07 -2.77 -3.10
C GLN A 56 1.48 -1.66 -3.98
N ALA A 57 0.99 -0.61 -3.34
CA ALA A 57 0.62 0.66 -3.97
C ALA A 57 1.12 1.83 -3.12
N ARG A 58 1.35 2.98 -3.76
CA ARG A 58 1.79 4.23 -3.13
C ARG A 58 0.84 5.36 -3.52
N TYR A 59 0.16 5.95 -2.54
CA TYR A 59 -0.77 7.05 -2.72
C TYR A 59 -0.13 8.35 -2.22
N SER A 60 0.05 9.33 -3.11
CA SER A 60 0.51 10.66 -2.71
C SER A 60 -0.59 11.38 -1.94
N LEU A 61 -0.28 11.89 -0.76
CA LEU A 61 -1.17 12.71 0.08
C LEU A 61 -0.87 14.22 -0.07
N ARG A 62 0.00 14.56 -1.02
CA ARG A 62 0.37 15.94 -1.31
C ARG A 62 -0.78 16.63 -2.03
N GLY A 63 -1.15 17.82 -1.57
CA GLY A 63 -1.94 18.75 -2.38
C GLY A 63 -3.27 19.22 -1.83
N ASP A 64 -3.78 18.72 -0.69
CA ASP A 64 -5.18 19.07 -0.33
C ASP A 64 -5.49 19.58 1.08
N LEU A 65 -4.64 19.56 2.12
CA LEU A 65 -5.02 20.25 3.37
C LEU A 65 -3.82 20.57 4.29
N VAL A 66 -3.68 21.88 4.57
CA VAL A 66 -2.92 22.52 5.67
C VAL A 66 -1.40 22.63 5.50
N ALA A 67 -0.97 23.80 5.01
CA ALA A 67 0.32 24.37 5.34
C ALA A 67 0.24 25.08 6.71
N ASP A 68 1.01 24.66 7.70
CA ASP A 68 1.81 25.59 8.53
C ASP A 68 2.89 24.89 9.39
N LEU A 69 3.83 25.72 9.83
CA LEU A 69 5.21 25.55 10.31
C LEU A 69 5.49 24.63 11.53
N GLY A 70 6.49 23.75 11.38
CA GLY A 70 7.73 23.74 12.18
C GLY A 70 7.83 22.88 13.46
N LEU A 71 8.56 21.75 13.35
CA LEU A 71 9.77 21.34 14.11
C LEU A 71 10.15 19.93 13.63
N LEU A 72 11.41 19.72 13.19
CA LEU A 72 11.84 18.44 12.60
C LEU A 72 12.74 17.64 13.55
N PRO A 73 12.24 16.57 14.20
CA PRO A 73 13.09 15.46 14.57
C PRO A 73 13.38 14.66 13.31
N GLU A 74 14.64 14.64 12.89
CA GLU A 74 15.07 13.81 11.76
C GLU A 74 15.12 12.34 12.22
N ASP A 75 14.42 11.48 11.47
CA ASP A 75 14.26 10.03 11.69
C ASP A 75 13.42 9.60 12.93
N VAL A 76 12.08 9.68 12.82
CA VAL A 76 11.16 8.97 13.74
C VAL A 76 10.55 7.77 13.02
N ARG A 77 11.14 6.58 13.23
CA ARG A 77 10.55 5.29 12.83
C ARG A 77 9.61 4.81 13.92
N LEU A 78 8.35 5.23 13.85
CA LEU A 78 7.33 4.78 14.78
C LEU A 78 6.67 3.51 14.22
N LEU A 79 6.89 2.36 14.87
CA LEU A 79 6.25 1.09 14.52
C LEU A 79 5.11 0.80 15.51
N HIS A 80 3.90 0.61 14.98
CA HIS A 80 2.74 0.20 15.77
C HIS A 80 2.32 -1.22 15.40
N TRP A 81 2.41 -2.14 16.36
CA TRP A 81 2.15 -3.57 16.20
C TRP A 81 0.87 -3.96 16.92
N LEU A 82 -0.09 -4.61 16.23
CA LEU A 82 -1.41 -4.93 16.79
C LEU A 82 -1.62 -6.43 17.08
N TRP A 83 -0.59 -7.16 17.55
CA TRP A 83 -0.63 -8.63 17.60
C TRP A 83 -0.79 -9.19 19.03
N ASP A 84 -2.04 -9.38 19.48
CA ASP A 84 -2.35 -10.21 20.68
C ASP A 84 -3.49 -11.20 20.38
N LEU A 85 -3.12 -12.34 19.78
CA LEU A 85 -4.03 -13.28 19.11
C LEU A 85 -5.09 -13.99 19.98
N PRO A 86 -4.83 -14.43 21.23
CA PRO A 86 -5.76 -15.35 21.91
C PRO A 86 -7.05 -14.69 22.39
N LEU A 87 -7.05 -13.37 22.57
CA LEU A 87 -8.17 -12.61 23.16
C LEU A 87 -9.04 -11.90 22.12
N MET A 88 -8.68 -11.94 20.83
CA MET A 88 -9.36 -11.20 19.78
C MET A 88 -10.48 -12.00 19.13
N ALA A 89 -11.64 -11.36 18.92
CA ALA A 89 -12.76 -11.95 18.17
C ALA A 89 -12.37 -12.32 16.73
N LEU A 90 -11.49 -11.51 16.10
CA LEU A 90 -10.85 -11.77 14.82
C LEU A 90 -9.43 -11.19 14.85
N PRO A 91 -8.39 -11.94 14.41
CA PRO A 91 -7.05 -11.40 14.28
C PRO A 91 -7.02 -10.17 13.34
N PRO A 92 -6.23 -9.14 13.66
CA PRO A 92 -6.27 -7.88 12.93
C PRO A 92 -5.81 -8.08 11.49
N CYS A 93 -6.50 -7.45 10.55
CA CYS A 93 -6.10 -7.45 9.14
C CYS A 93 -4.92 -6.48 8.89
N HIS A 94 -4.82 -5.41 9.68
CA HIS A 94 -3.73 -4.43 9.66
C HIS A 94 -2.71 -4.81 10.73
N ALA A 95 -1.62 -5.47 10.32
CA ALA A 95 -0.69 -6.03 11.31
C ALA A 95 0.35 -5.01 11.79
N LEU A 96 0.70 -4.04 10.94
CA LEU A 96 1.73 -3.04 11.21
C LEU A 96 1.44 -1.76 10.40
N CYS A 97 1.50 -0.58 11.02
CA CYS A 97 1.87 0.66 10.28
C CYS A 97 3.21 1.16 10.82
N GLN A 98 4.03 1.62 9.89
CA GLN A 98 5.29 2.29 10.14
C GLN A 98 5.20 3.72 9.62
N PHE A 99 5.56 4.69 10.46
CA PHE A 99 5.72 6.07 10.03
C PHE A 99 7.18 6.37 9.70
N TYR A 100 7.40 7.26 8.73
CA TYR A 100 8.72 7.81 8.42
C TYR A 100 8.62 9.29 8.06
N VAL A 101 9.68 10.04 8.37
CA VAL A 101 9.77 11.49 8.11
C VAL A 101 11.00 11.77 7.26
N VAL A 102 10.82 12.43 6.13
CA VAL A 102 11.90 12.87 5.23
C VAL A 102 11.54 14.25 4.70
N ASN A 103 12.48 15.20 4.66
CA ASN A 103 12.25 16.56 4.14
C ASN A 103 11.04 17.29 4.74
N GLY A 104 10.72 17.03 6.01
CA GLY A 104 9.55 17.60 6.68
C GLY A 104 8.21 16.98 6.33
N GLU A 105 8.22 15.82 5.68
CA GLU A 105 7.02 15.13 5.23
C GLU A 105 6.83 13.80 5.96
N LEU A 106 5.65 13.62 6.54
CA LEU A 106 5.26 12.41 7.23
C LEU A 106 4.56 11.44 6.26
N SER A 107 5.05 10.22 6.19
CA SER A 107 4.46 9.14 5.42
C SER A 107 4.12 7.94 6.31
N CYS A 108 3.09 7.14 5.98
CA CYS A 108 2.80 5.84 6.62
C CYS A 108 2.93 4.72 5.61
N GLN A 109 3.53 3.62 6.04
CA GLN A 109 3.47 2.34 5.37
C GLN A 109 2.61 1.37 6.19
N LEU A 110 1.51 0.90 5.62
CA LEU A 110 0.65 -0.14 6.19
C LEU A 110 0.99 -1.51 5.60
N TYR A 111 1.22 -2.49 6.47
CA TYR A 111 1.17 -3.90 6.11
C TYR A 111 -0.18 -4.50 6.52
N GLN A 112 -0.99 -4.84 5.51
CA GLN A 112 -2.27 -5.50 5.65
C GLN A 112 -2.14 -6.96 5.23
N ARG A 113 -2.22 -7.90 6.18
CA ARG A 113 -2.02 -9.33 5.91
C ARG A 113 -3.06 -9.92 4.96
N SER A 114 -4.25 -9.33 4.92
CA SER A 114 -5.40 -9.81 4.15
C SER A 114 -6.29 -8.62 3.77
N GLY A 115 -6.53 -8.44 2.47
CA GLY A 115 -7.29 -7.31 1.95
C GLY A 115 -8.36 -7.76 0.97
N ASP A 116 -9.62 -7.54 1.36
CA ASP A 116 -10.76 -7.60 0.46
C ASP A 116 -10.74 -6.38 -0.44
N MET A 117 -10.41 -6.60 -1.70
CA MET A 117 -10.26 -5.55 -2.69
C MET A 117 -11.60 -4.90 -3.05
N GLY A 118 -12.73 -5.58 -2.93
CA GLY A 118 -14.03 -5.04 -3.34
C GLY A 118 -14.64 -4.09 -2.32
N LEU A 119 -14.39 -4.32 -1.02
CA LEU A 119 -15.02 -3.57 0.07
C LEU A 119 -14.01 -2.97 1.05
N GLY A 120 -13.13 -3.80 1.62
CA GLY A 120 -12.30 -3.40 2.75
C GLY A 120 -11.16 -2.45 2.37
N VAL A 121 -10.45 -2.75 1.27
CA VAL A 121 -9.24 -2.03 0.86
C VAL A 121 -9.49 -0.54 0.58
N PRO A 122 -10.53 -0.13 -0.17
CA PRO A 122 -10.84 1.29 -0.36
C PRO A 122 -11.02 2.05 0.95
N PHE A 123 -11.76 1.45 1.89
CA PHE A 123 -11.97 2.05 3.21
C PHE A 123 -10.67 2.14 4.01
N ASN A 124 -9.79 1.13 3.89
CA ASN A 124 -8.50 1.12 4.56
C ASN A 124 -7.53 2.17 4.00
N ILE A 125 -7.51 2.38 2.68
CA ILE A 125 -6.74 3.45 2.05
C ILE A 125 -7.16 4.80 2.60
N ALA A 126 -8.47 5.08 2.64
CA ALA A 126 -8.99 6.33 3.20
C ALA A 126 -8.64 6.49 4.70
N SER A 127 -8.80 5.42 5.49
CA SER A 127 -8.56 5.43 6.94
C SER A 127 -7.11 5.79 7.29
N TYR A 128 -6.13 5.14 6.65
CA TYR A 128 -4.72 5.38 6.95
C TYR A 128 -4.18 6.64 6.29
N SER A 129 -4.75 7.06 5.16
CA SER A 129 -4.49 8.39 4.61
C SER A 129 -4.92 9.46 5.64
N LEU A 130 -6.15 9.40 6.14
CA LEU A 130 -6.66 10.33 7.15
C LEU A 130 -5.83 10.30 8.44
N LEU A 131 -5.46 9.12 8.93
CA LEU A 131 -4.58 9.00 10.09
C LEU A 131 -3.23 9.70 9.86
N THR A 132 -2.65 9.56 8.67
CA THR A 132 -1.40 10.22 8.31
C THR A 132 -1.57 11.75 8.30
N TYR A 133 -2.68 12.26 7.76
CA TYR A 133 -3.02 13.70 7.85
C TYR A 133 -3.16 14.18 9.30
N MET A 134 -3.87 13.42 10.15
CA MET A 134 -4.06 13.79 11.56
C MET A 134 -2.73 13.87 12.31
N ILE A 135 -1.84 12.90 12.10
CA ILE A 135 -0.53 12.89 12.74
C ILE A 135 0.36 14.01 12.18
N ALA A 136 0.35 14.23 10.87
CA ALA A 136 1.09 15.32 10.24
C ALA A 136 0.64 16.67 10.82
N HIS A 137 -0.68 16.89 10.95
CA HIS A 137 -1.25 18.11 11.52
C HIS A 137 -0.81 18.36 12.98
N ILE A 138 -0.90 17.36 13.86
CA ILE A 138 -0.51 17.55 15.28
C ILE A 138 1.01 17.67 15.47
N THR A 139 1.81 17.23 14.50
CA THR A 139 3.28 17.27 14.55
C THR A 139 3.88 18.44 13.77
N GLY A 140 3.07 19.25 13.07
CA GLY A 140 3.57 20.34 12.22
C GLY A 140 4.34 19.85 10.99
N LEU A 141 4.09 18.61 10.55
CA LEU A 141 4.68 18.01 9.35
C LEU A 141 3.72 18.12 8.17
N GLN A 142 4.26 18.00 6.95
CA GLN A 142 3.44 17.92 5.74
C GLN A 142 3.08 16.47 5.43
N PRO A 143 1.86 16.15 4.95
CA PRO A 143 1.51 14.81 4.49
C PRO A 143 2.34 14.41 3.26
N GLY A 144 3.04 13.27 3.36
CA GLY A 144 3.85 12.69 2.30
C GLY A 144 3.09 11.60 1.53
N ASP A 145 3.55 10.36 1.63
CA ASP A 145 2.94 9.21 0.96
C ASP A 145 2.26 8.24 1.94
N PHE A 146 1.19 7.62 1.47
CA PHE A 146 0.65 6.40 2.06
C PHE A 146 1.07 5.19 1.22
N VAL A 147 1.84 4.27 1.79
CA VAL A 147 2.28 3.04 1.13
C VAL A 147 1.49 1.87 1.68
N HIS A 148 0.69 1.22 0.83
CA HIS A 148 -0.14 0.09 1.22
C HIS A 148 0.46 -1.21 0.70
N THR A 149 0.90 -2.07 1.62
CA THR A 149 1.40 -3.41 1.32
C THR A 149 0.36 -4.45 1.72
N LEU A 150 -0.03 -5.31 0.78
CA LEU A 150 -1.00 -6.38 0.96
C LEU A 150 -0.31 -7.74 0.96
N GLY A 151 -0.61 -8.56 1.96
CA GLY A 151 -0.28 -9.97 2.00
C GLY A 151 -1.16 -10.77 1.04
N ASP A 152 -2.29 -11.27 1.51
CA ASP A 152 -3.31 -11.93 0.69
C ASP A 152 -4.31 -10.88 0.15
N ALA A 153 -4.07 -10.38 -1.06
CA ALA A 153 -4.96 -9.47 -1.77
C ALA A 153 -5.99 -10.29 -2.58
N HIS A 154 -7.28 -10.13 -2.27
CA HIS A 154 -8.29 -11.02 -2.82
C HIS A 154 -9.59 -10.31 -3.19
N ILE A 155 -10.27 -10.85 -4.20
CA ILE A 155 -11.62 -10.49 -4.63
C ILE A 155 -12.50 -11.70 -4.35
N TYR A 156 -13.58 -11.52 -3.59
CA TYR A 156 -14.58 -12.58 -3.42
C TYR A 156 -15.30 -12.86 -4.73
N LEU A 157 -15.65 -14.13 -4.96
CA LEU A 157 -16.29 -14.52 -6.23
C LEU A 157 -17.62 -13.79 -6.47
N ASN A 158 -18.36 -13.44 -5.41
CA ASN A 158 -19.59 -12.65 -5.48
C ASN A 158 -19.35 -11.15 -5.68
N HIS A 159 -18.10 -10.67 -5.77
CA HIS A 159 -17.74 -9.28 -6.07
C HIS A 159 -17.22 -9.11 -7.52
N ILE A 160 -17.17 -10.18 -8.33
CA ILE A 160 -16.66 -10.12 -9.70
C ILE A 160 -17.69 -9.51 -10.65
N GLU A 161 -18.96 -9.83 -10.47
CA GLU A 161 -20.09 -9.24 -11.19
C GLU A 161 -20.95 -8.44 -10.19
N PRO A 162 -21.36 -7.21 -10.54
CA PRO A 162 -22.22 -6.38 -9.68
C PRO A 162 -23.68 -6.86 -9.64
#